data_AF-A0A352VRU1-F1
#
_entry.id   AF-A0A352VRU1-F1
#
_cell.length_a   1.000
_cell.length_b   1.000
_cell.length_c   1.000
_cell.angle_alpha   90.00
_cell.angle_beta   90.00
_cell.angle_gamma   90.00
#
_symmetry.space_group_name_H-M   'P 1'
#
loop_
_entity.id
_entity.type
_entity.pdbx_description
1 polymer ?
#
loop_
_entity_poly.entity_id
_entity_poly.type
_entity_poly.pdbx_seq_one_letter_code
_entity_poly.pdbx_strand_id
1 'polypeptide(L)'
;EERFARVVISNTGLRIGTLSGPDALPEDNAFMQWKRMNQGMIDRGDIPTGAMVSGNVGDPSIAAAYDAPFPDPSYKAGPLIMPQRVPVFADDPANDANRRAWEVFSRWEKPFLTAFSDG
;
A
#
# COMPACT_ATOMS: atom_id res chain seq x y z
N GLU A 1 -15.86 16.27 1.79
CA GLU A 1 -15.57 16.91 3.10
C GLU A 1 -16.72 16.79 4.10
N GLU A 2 -17.93 17.15 3.71
CA GLU A 2 -19.12 17.18 4.57
C GLU A 2 -19.45 15.85 5.27
N ARG A 3 -19.03 14.72 4.68
CA ARG A 3 -19.29 13.37 5.21
C ARG A 3 -18.44 12.97 6.42
N PHE A 4 -17.35 13.68 6.70
CA PHE A 4 -16.38 13.27 7.73
C PHE A 4 -16.16 14.38 8.76
N ALA A 5 -16.35 14.07 10.05
CA ALA A 5 -16.12 15.03 11.13
C ALA A 5 -14.64 15.16 11.53
N ARG A 6 -13.86 14.08 11.38
CA ARG A 6 -12.46 13.95 11.77
C ARG A 6 -11.77 12.90 10.90
N VAL A 7 -10.44 12.96 10.82
CA VAL A 7 -9.61 11.99 10.09
C VAL A 7 -8.53 11.44 11.02
N VAL A 8 -8.27 10.12 10.92
CA VAL A 8 -7.12 9.46 11.54
C VAL A 8 -6.44 8.64 10.45
N ILE A 9 -5.12 8.81 10.30
CA ILE A 9 -4.32 8.06 9.32
C ILE A 9 -3.10 7.45 9.99
N SER A 10 -2.73 6.23 9.60
CA SER A 10 -1.42 5.64 9.91
C SER A 10 -0.53 5.72 8.67
N ASN A 11 -0.86 5.00 7.59
CA ASN A 11 -0.23 5.13 6.28
C ASN A 11 -1.31 5.32 5.22
N THR A 12 -1.25 6.41 4.46
CA THR A 12 -2.29 6.76 3.47
C THR A 12 -2.04 6.20 2.09
N GLY A 13 -0.79 5.85 1.74
CA GLY A 13 -0.43 5.48 0.38
C GLY A 13 -0.71 6.55 -0.70
N LEU A 14 -1.03 7.80 -0.32
CA LEU A 14 -1.40 8.89 -1.23
C LEU A 14 -0.16 9.57 -1.85
N ARG A 15 0.76 8.78 -2.40
CA ARG A 15 1.96 9.30 -3.05
C ARG A 15 1.61 9.84 -4.46
N ILE A 16 2.27 10.91 -4.88
CA ILE A 16 2.34 11.30 -6.29
C ILE A 16 3.65 10.72 -6.83
N GLY A 17 3.57 9.87 -7.85
CA GLY A 17 4.76 9.38 -8.54
C GLY A 17 5.46 10.53 -9.27
N THR A 18 6.79 10.57 -9.19
CA THR A 18 7.60 11.67 -9.74
C THR A 18 8.71 11.20 -10.67
N LEU A 19 9.01 9.90 -10.68
CA LEU A 19 10.10 9.37 -11.49
C LEU A 19 9.69 9.30 -12.96
N SER A 20 10.60 9.73 -13.84
CA SER A 20 10.37 9.77 -15.28
C SER A 20 10.38 8.40 -15.96
N GLY A 21 10.78 7.34 -15.24
CA GLY A 21 10.81 5.98 -15.74
C GLY A 21 11.69 5.06 -14.90
N PRO A 22 11.82 3.78 -15.28
CA PRO A 22 12.60 2.78 -14.54
C PRO A 22 14.07 3.16 -14.37
N ASP A 23 14.67 3.84 -15.35
CA ASP A 23 16.09 4.23 -15.33
C ASP A 23 16.40 5.32 -14.30
N ALA A 24 15.37 6.01 -13.77
CA ALA A 24 15.52 7.01 -12.71
C ALA A 24 15.51 6.39 -11.30
N LEU A 25 15.43 5.06 -11.18
CA LEU A 25 15.40 4.36 -9.91
C LEU A 25 16.82 4.04 -9.42
N PRO A 26 17.15 4.34 -8.14
CA PRO A 26 18.35 3.80 -7.52
C PRO A 26 18.30 2.26 -7.48
N GLU A 27 19.41 1.60 -7.83
CA GLU A 27 19.50 0.12 -7.88
C GLU A 27 19.16 -0.55 -6.55
N ASP A 28 19.47 0.11 -5.43
CA ASP A 28 19.29 -0.34 -4.06
C ASP A 28 17.95 0.09 -3.43
N ASN A 29 17.03 0.66 -4.21
CA ASN A 29 15.77 1.18 -3.69
C ASN A 29 14.89 0.06 -3.08
N ALA A 30 14.77 0.04 -1.74
CA ALA A 30 14.02 -0.97 -0.99
C ALA A 30 12.54 -1.09 -1.43
N PHE A 31 11.93 0.02 -1.86
CA PHE A 31 10.54 0.02 -2.33
C PHE A 31 10.38 -0.73 -3.66
N MET A 32 11.36 -0.62 -4.56
CA MET A 32 11.37 -1.40 -5.80
C MET A 32 11.73 -2.85 -5.59
N GLN A 33 12.61 -3.15 -4.62
CA GLN A 33 12.87 -4.53 -4.21
C GLN A 33 11.57 -5.19 -3.72
N TRP A 34 10.77 -4.47 -2.93
CA TRP A 34 9.45 -4.92 -2.50
C TRP A 34 8.48 -5.15 -3.67
N LYS A 35 8.39 -4.20 -4.64
CA LYS A 35 7.57 -4.40 -5.85
C LYS A 35 8.04 -5.59 -6.69
N ARG A 36 9.36 -5.81 -6.85
CA ARG A 36 9.91 -6.97 -7.57
C ARG A 36 9.60 -8.28 -6.86
N MET A 37 9.75 -8.32 -5.54
CA MET A 37 9.36 -9.48 -4.73
C MET A 37 7.85 -9.77 -4.91
N ASN A 38 7.00 -8.74 -4.92
CA ASN A 38 5.57 -8.90 -5.18
C ASN A 38 5.28 -9.42 -6.60
N GLN A 39 6.07 -9.05 -7.61
CA GLN A 39 5.89 -9.58 -8.97
C GLN A 39 6.04 -11.11 -8.98
N GLY A 40 7.05 -11.65 -8.29
CA GLY A 40 7.19 -13.10 -8.13
C GLY A 40 6.00 -13.75 -7.40
N MET A 41 5.29 -13.00 -6.54
CA MET A 41 4.04 -13.47 -5.92
C MET A 41 2.88 -13.51 -6.92
N ILE A 42 2.79 -12.51 -7.79
CA ILE A 42 1.81 -12.48 -8.88
C ILE A 42 2.04 -13.64 -9.83
N ASP A 43 3.30 -13.88 -10.22
CA ASP A 43 3.66 -14.92 -11.19
C ASP A 43 3.31 -16.33 -10.68
N ARG A 44 3.43 -16.57 -9.36
CA ARG A 44 2.99 -17.83 -8.72
C ARG A 44 1.49 -17.87 -8.41
N GLY A 45 0.78 -16.76 -8.55
CA GLY A 45 -0.66 -16.66 -8.30
C GLY A 45 -1.08 -16.67 -6.82
N ASP A 46 -0.18 -16.38 -5.88
CA ASP A 46 -0.50 -16.42 -4.45
C ASP A 46 0.35 -15.46 -3.61
N ILE A 47 -0.26 -14.90 -2.58
CA ILE A 47 0.39 -14.10 -1.53
C ILE A 47 0.11 -14.77 -0.18
N PRO A 48 1.14 -15.16 0.59
CA PRO A 48 0.97 -15.86 1.87
C PRO A 48 0.61 -14.85 2.97
N THR A 49 -0.61 -14.31 2.92
CA THR A 49 -1.07 -13.20 3.76
C THR A 49 -0.90 -13.49 5.25
N GLY A 50 -1.38 -14.64 5.74
CA GLY A 50 -1.24 -15.02 7.14
C GLY A 50 0.22 -15.04 7.60
N ALA A 51 1.08 -15.74 6.86
CA ALA A 51 2.50 -15.85 7.17
C ALA A 51 3.24 -14.49 7.11
N MET A 52 2.90 -13.63 6.15
CA MET A 52 3.49 -12.29 6.03
C MET A 52 3.12 -11.41 7.23
N VAL A 53 1.85 -11.41 7.64
CA VAL A 53 1.38 -10.59 8.76
C VAL A 53 1.91 -11.14 10.09
N SER A 54 1.80 -12.45 10.32
CA SER A 54 2.32 -13.08 11.55
C SER A 54 3.82 -12.91 11.69
N GLY A 55 4.57 -12.99 10.59
CA GLY A 55 6.01 -12.78 10.57
C GLY A 55 6.40 -11.33 10.90
N ASN A 56 5.63 -10.35 10.43
CA ASN A 56 5.86 -8.94 10.75
C ASN A 56 5.53 -8.61 12.22
N VAL A 57 4.47 -9.20 12.76
CA VAL A 57 4.07 -9.01 14.17
C VAL A 57 4.96 -9.82 15.13
N GLY A 58 5.55 -10.93 14.68
CA GLY A 58 6.31 -11.85 15.52
C GLY A 58 5.43 -12.82 16.33
N ASP A 59 4.16 -12.97 15.95
CA ASP A 59 3.22 -13.90 16.60
C ASP A 59 2.64 -14.88 15.55
N PRO A 60 3.10 -16.14 15.49
CA PRO A 60 2.60 -17.11 14.53
C PRO A 60 1.14 -17.51 14.75
N SER A 61 0.58 -17.30 15.95
CA SER A 61 -0.78 -17.73 16.28
C SER A 61 -1.86 -16.98 15.51
N ILE A 62 -1.55 -15.77 15.03
CA ILE A 62 -2.50 -14.92 14.30
C ILE A 62 -2.63 -15.27 12.81
N ALA A 63 -1.74 -16.11 12.26
CA ALA A 63 -1.68 -16.38 10.83
C ALA A 63 -3.04 -16.89 10.29
N ALA A 64 -3.65 -17.85 10.98
CA ALA A 64 -4.94 -18.41 10.60
C ALA A 64 -6.07 -17.36 10.57
N ALA A 65 -6.02 -16.35 11.45
CA ALA A 65 -7.01 -15.28 11.46
C ALA A 65 -6.89 -14.37 10.23
N TYR A 66 -5.66 -14.11 9.77
CA TYR A 66 -5.41 -13.30 8.57
C TYR A 66 -5.59 -14.07 7.26
N ASP A 67 -5.47 -15.40 7.28
CA ASP A 67 -5.84 -16.25 6.14
C ASP A 67 -7.36 -16.51 6.06
N ALA A 68 -8.12 -16.29 7.15
CA ALA A 68 -9.55 -16.59 7.21
C ALA A 68 -10.41 -15.96 6.07
N PRO A 69 -10.13 -14.73 5.58
CA PRO A 69 -10.86 -14.16 4.45
C PRO A 69 -10.55 -14.82 3.09
N PHE A 70 -9.52 -15.67 3.01
CA PHE A 70 -8.96 -16.21 1.77
C PHE A 70 -8.95 -17.75 1.79
N PRO A 71 -10.10 -18.42 1.57
CA PRO A 71 -10.18 -19.88 1.56
C PRO A 71 -9.20 -20.56 0.58
N ASP A 72 -8.91 -19.88 -0.53
CA ASP A 72 -7.89 -20.27 -1.51
C ASP A 72 -7.31 -19.01 -2.21
N PRO A 73 -6.21 -19.14 -3.00
CA PRO A 73 -5.57 -17.99 -3.65
C PRO A 73 -6.47 -17.17 -4.59
N SER A 74 -7.56 -17.72 -5.13
CA SER A 74 -8.48 -16.98 -6.01
C SER A 74 -9.17 -15.80 -5.31
N TYR A 75 -9.24 -15.82 -3.98
CA TYR A 75 -9.78 -14.73 -3.15
C TYR A 75 -8.75 -13.62 -2.86
N LYS A 76 -7.48 -13.80 -3.23
CA LYS A 76 -6.37 -12.91 -2.85
C LYS A 76 -5.99 -11.87 -3.91
N ALA A 77 -6.81 -11.70 -4.96
CA ALA A 77 -6.51 -10.77 -6.07
C ALA A 77 -6.19 -9.34 -5.59
N GLY A 78 -6.92 -8.85 -4.58
CA GLY A 78 -6.70 -7.52 -4.00
C GLY A 78 -5.34 -7.36 -3.31
N PRO A 79 -5.06 -8.14 -2.23
CA PRO A 79 -3.75 -8.13 -1.58
C PRO A 79 -2.59 -8.40 -2.54
N LEU A 80 -2.78 -9.27 -3.52
CA LEU A 80 -1.76 -9.67 -4.48
C LEU A 80 -1.32 -8.53 -5.42
N ILE A 81 -2.26 -7.71 -5.90
CA ILE A 81 -1.95 -6.62 -6.83
C ILE A 81 -1.61 -5.30 -6.14
N MET A 82 -2.02 -5.12 -4.88
CA MET A 82 -1.92 -3.85 -4.16
C MET A 82 -0.51 -3.23 -4.19
N PRO A 83 0.59 -3.97 -3.97
CA PRO A 83 1.94 -3.39 -4.02
C PRO A 83 2.29 -2.77 -5.38
N GLN A 84 1.79 -3.34 -6.47
CA GLN A 84 1.98 -2.78 -7.82
C GLN A 84 1.21 -1.48 -8.03
N ARG A 85 0.11 -1.26 -7.30
CA ARG A 85 -0.74 -0.07 -7.41
C ARG A 85 -0.25 1.16 -6.66
N VAL A 86 0.83 1.06 -5.89
CA VAL A 86 1.42 2.25 -5.27
C VAL A 86 2.16 3.09 -6.32
N PRO A 87 1.81 4.38 -6.50
CA PRO A 87 2.41 5.23 -7.52
C PRO A 87 3.89 5.49 -7.30
N VAL A 88 4.66 5.42 -8.39
CA VAL A 88 6.11 5.67 -8.41
C VAL A 88 6.48 6.60 -9.55
N PHE A 89 5.90 6.37 -10.73
CA PHE A 89 6.22 7.10 -11.96
C PHE A 89 5.27 8.28 -12.19
N ALA A 90 5.75 9.27 -12.95
CA ALA A 90 5.02 10.50 -13.23
C ALA A 90 3.73 10.26 -14.06
N ASP A 91 3.70 9.21 -14.86
CA ASP A 91 2.60 8.79 -15.73
C ASP A 91 1.60 7.83 -15.05
N ASP A 92 1.75 7.56 -13.75
CA ASP A 92 0.82 6.69 -13.02
C ASP A 92 -0.61 7.28 -13.03
N PRO A 93 -1.64 6.51 -13.45
CA PRO A 93 -3.01 7.02 -13.58
C PRO A 93 -3.63 7.45 -12.25
N ALA A 94 -3.12 6.99 -11.10
CA ALA A 94 -3.60 7.43 -9.80
C ALA A 94 -3.11 8.84 -9.43
N ASN A 95 -2.09 9.38 -10.11
CA ASN A 95 -1.49 10.67 -9.76
C ASN A 95 -2.51 11.82 -9.78
N ASP A 96 -3.41 11.86 -10.78
CA ASP A 96 -4.44 12.90 -10.88
C ASP A 96 -5.47 12.82 -9.76
N ALA A 97 -5.85 11.62 -9.34
CA ALA A 97 -6.73 11.43 -8.19
C ALA A 97 -6.02 11.84 -6.89
N ASN A 98 -4.75 11.47 -6.73
CA ASN A 98 -3.97 11.80 -5.54
C ASN A 98 -3.70 13.31 -5.42
N ARG A 99 -3.42 14.02 -6.52
CA ARG A 99 -3.29 15.49 -6.52
C ARG A 99 -4.57 16.16 -6.04
N ARG A 100 -5.73 15.76 -6.59
CA ARG A 100 -7.04 16.28 -6.16
C ARG A 100 -7.35 15.97 -4.68
N ALA A 101 -6.96 14.79 -4.20
CA ALA A 101 -7.08 14.46 -2.79
C ALA A 101 -6.22 15.39 -1.91
N TRP A 102 -4.97 15.66 -2.33
CA TRP A 102 -4.09 16.60 -1.63
C TRP A 102 -4.61 18.04 -1.62
N GLU A 103 -5.27 18.50 -2.69
CA GLU A 103 -5.94 19.81 -2.70
C GLU A 103 -7.05 19.92 -1.65
N VAL A 104 -7.77 18.83 -1.39
CA VAL A 104 -8.78 18.78 -0.33
C VAL A 104 -8.10 18.77 1.04
N PHE A 105 -7.11 17.90 1.24
CA PHE A 105 -6.44 17.78 2.54
C PHE A 105 -5.59 18.99 2.92
N SER A 106 -5.06 19.76 1.94
CA SER A 106 -4.31 20.98 2.22
C SER A 106 -5.16 22.12 2.77
N ARG A 107 -6.48 22.04 2.61
CA ARG A 107 -7.47 23.00 3.14
C ARG A 107 -8.33 22.40 4.26
N TRP A 108 -7.95 21.23 4.79
CA TRP A 108 -8.72 20.55 5.82
C TRP A 108 -8.51 21.21 7.19
N GLU A 109 -9.55 21.85 7.72
CA GLU A 109 -9.49 22.58 9.01
C GLU A 109 -10.06 21.79 10.20
N LYS A 110 -10.70 20.65 9.93
CA LYS A 110 -11.24 19.77 10.98
C LYS A 110 -10.11 18.92 11.60
N PRO A 111 -10.35 18.26 12.75
CA PRO A 111 -9.32 17.44 13.39
C PRO A 111 -8.74 16.38 12.44
N PHE A 112 -7.41 16.31 12.39
CA PHE A 112 -6.63 15.39 11.58
C PHE A 112 -5.51 14.80 12.44
N LEU A 113 -5.56 13.50 12.72
CA LEU A 113 -4.56 12.79 13.53
C LEU A 113 -3.68 11.90 12.66
N THR A 114 -2.37 12.01 12.85
CA THR A 114 -1.37 11.10 12.30
C THR A 114 -0.92 10.10 13.37
N ALA A 115 -1.12 8.82 13.12
CA ALA A 115 -0.80 7.70 14.00
C ALA A 115 0.15 6.71 13.30
N PHE A 116 1.26 7.23 12.78
CA PHE A 116 2.35 6.41 12.24
C PHE A 116 3.06 5.68 13.40
N SER A 117 3.52 4.45 13.15
CA SER A 117 4.41 3.73 14.06
C SER A 117 5.84 4.26 13.96
N ASP A 118 6.67 3.92 14.95
CA ASP A 118 8.11 4.18 14.99
C ASP A 118 8.93 3.21 14.13
N GLY A 119 8.40 2.03 13.84
CA GLY A 119 9.00 1.05 12.93
C GLY A 119 9.29 -0.29 13.58
#